data_AF-A0A9E5F013-F1
#
_entry.id   AF-A0A9E5F013-F1
#
_cell.length_a   1.000
_cell.length_b   1.000
_cell.length_c   1.000
_cell.angle_alpha   90.00
_cell.angle_beta   90.00
_cell.angle_gamma   90.00
#
_symmetry.space_group_name_H-M   'P 1'
#
loop_
_entity.id
_entity.type
_entity.pdbx_description
1 polymer ?
#
loop_
_entity_poly.entity_id
_entity_poly.type
_entity_poly.pdbx_seq_one_letter_code
_entity_poly.pdbx_strand_id
1 'polypeptide(L)'
;LISPYQGTAVDAAQALSDIAGPQFGVIALLKLTAGDSFVPGGLVYIGADAQTVSITGTNPVGVFQDAAITAGAGATGKVLLGCNIGGGLLL
;
A
#
# COMPACT_ATOMS: atom_id res chain seq x y z
N LEU A 1 -10.92 -3.74 -49.43
CA LEU A 1 -12.01 -3.94 -48.46
C LEU A 1 -11.71 -3.02 -47.27
N ILE A 2 -12.30 -1.82 -47.24
CA ILE A 2 -12.13 -0.85 -46.15
C ILE A 2 -13.05 -1.29 -45.00
N SER A 3 -12.50 -1.40 -43.79
CA SER A 3 -13.28 -1.71 -42.59
C SER A 3 -14.25 -0.57 -42.27
N PRO A 4 -15.53 -0.84 -41.96
CA PRO A 4 -16.56 0.19 -41.71
C PRO A 4 -16.35 0.98 -40.40
N TYR A 5 -15.30 0.69 -39.64
CA TYR A 5 -14.96 1.37 -38.39
C TYR A 5 -13.84 2.41 -38.53
N GLN A 6 -13.38 2.70 -39.74
CA GLN A 6 -12.40 3.76 -39.98
C GLN A 6 -13.07 5.13 -39.83
N GLY A 7 -12.82 5.81 -38.70
CA GLY A 7 -13.31 7.17 -38.42
C GLY A 7 -14.26 7.31 -37.22
N THR A 8 -14.53 6.23 -36.48
CA THR A 8 -15.22 6.34 -35.19
C THR A 8 -14.20 6.58 -34.08
N ALA A 9 -14.53 7.43 -33.11
CA ALA A 9 -13.69 7.81 -31.96
C ALA A 9 -13.42 6.65 -30.97
N VAL A 10 -13.52 5.39 -31.43
CA VAL A 10 -13.30 4.18 -30.65
C VAL A 10 -11.82 3.77 -30.68
N ASP A 11 -11.06 4.22 -31.69
CA ASP A 11 -9.60 3.99 -31.77
C ASP A 11 -8.80 4.94 -30.85
N ALA A 12 -9.46 5.98 -30.31
CA ALA A 12 -8.90 6.90 -29.32
C ALA A 12 -9.34 6.56 -27.88
N ALA A 13 -10.06 5.45 -27.67
CA ALA A 13 -10.25 4.87 -26.34
C ALA A 13 -9.06 3.98 -25.97
N GLN A 14 -7.83 4.45 -26.24
CA GLN A 14 -6.65 3.85 -25.64
C GLN A 14 -6.71 4.13 -24.14
N ALA A 15 -7.13 3.10 -23.40
CA ALA A 15 -6.85 2.91 -21.99
C ALA A 15 -7.03 4.17 -21.09
N LEU A 16 -8.27 4.60 -20.88
CA LEU A 16 -8.65 5.15 -19.56
C LEU A 16 -8.70 4.03 -18.49
N SER A 17 -7.86 3.00 -18.64
CA SER A 17 -7.73 1.87 -17.73
C SER A 17 -6.65 2.11 -16.67
N ASP A 18 -6.22 3.36 -16.45
CA ASP A 18 -5.19 3.68 -15.47
C ASP A 18 -5.41 5.06 -14.81
N ILE A 19 -6.66 5.44 -14.51
CA ILE A 19 -6.80 6.27 -13.30
C ILE A 19 -6.47 5.31 -12.17
N ALA A 20 -5.20 5.32 -11.75
CA ALA A 20 -4.75 4.62 -10.58
C ALA A 20 -5.78 4.90 -9.47
N GLY A 21 -6.49 3.85 -9.05
CA GLY A 21 -7.44 3.94 -7.95
C GLY A 21 -6.77 4.67 -6.78
N PRO A 22 -7.54 5.40 -5.97
CA PRO A 22 -7.05 6.46 -5.07
C PRO A 22 -5.64 6.16 -4.55
N GLN A 23 -4.64 6.82 -5.15
CA GLN A 23 -3.23 6.73 -4.75
C GLN A 23 -2.96 7.44 -3.42
N PHE A 24 -4.02 7.82 -2.70
CA PHE A 24 -3.93 8.50 -1.42
C PHE A 24 -3.77 7.46 -0.33
N GLY A 25 -2.57 6.88 -0.25
CA GLY A 25 -2.16 6.24 1.00
C GLY A 25 -2.08 7.32 2.08
N VAL A 26 -2.79 7.14 3.19
CA VAL A 26 -2.74 8.07 4.31
C VAL A 26 -1.51 7.72 5.15
N ILE A 27 -0.58 8.66 5.31
CA ILE A 27 0.51 8.49 6.26
C ILE A 27 -0.05 8.77 7.66
N ALA A 28 -0.23 7.71 8.45
CA ALA A 28 -0.71 7.78 9.82
C ALA A 28 0.43 7.48 10.81
N LEU A 29 0.40 8.13 11.96
CA LEU A 29 1.28 7.82 13.08
C LEU A 29 0.59 6.76 13.95
N LEU A 30 1.14 5.55 13.96
CA LEU A 30 0.55 4.38 14.64
C LEU A 30 1.49 3.86 15.72
N LYS A 31 0.93 3.15 16.70
CA LYS A 31 1.71 2.47 17.73
C LYS A 31 2.35 1.23 17.15
N LEU A 32 3.62 1.00 17.46
CA LEU A 32 4.36 -0.16 17.00
C LEU A 32 4.32 -1.25 18.08
N THR A 33 4.09 -2.49 17.70
CA THR A 33 4.18 -3.64 18.61
C THR A 33 5.60 -3.71 19.18
N ALA A 34 5.71 -3.67 20.50
CA ALA A 34 7.01 -3.70 21.17
C ALA A 34 7.76 -5.01 20.88
N GLY A 35 9.05 -4.92 20.58
CA GLY A 35 9.90 -6.04 20.20
C GLY A 35 9.98 -6.28 18.68
N ASP A 36 9.02 -5.77 17.90
CA ASP A 36 9.07 -5.89 16.43
C ASP A 36 10.14 -4.97 15.84
N SER A 37 10.85 -5.47 14.82
CA SER A 37 11.85 -4.70 14.07
C SER A 37 11.26 -4.23 12.75
N PHE A 38 10.90 -2.95 12.71
CA PHE A 38 10.36 -2.29 11.53
C PHE A 38 11.49 -1.81 10.65
N VAL A 39 11.36 -2.08 9.35
CA VAL A 39 12.28 -1.61 8.31
C VAL A 39 11.53 -0.74 7.32
N PRO A 40 12.14 0.33 6.78
CA PRO A 40 11.52 1.15 5.75
C PRO A 40 11.13 0.27 4.55
N GLY A 41 9.92 0.44 4.03
CA GLY A 41 9.40 -0.41 2.96
C GLY A 41 8.80 -1.74 3.43
N GLY A 42 8.92 -2.08 4.73
CA GLY A 42 8.38 -3.31 5.30
C GLY A 42 6.85 -3.31 5.35
N LEU A 43 6.26 -4.49 5.14
CA LEU A 43 4.83 -4.71 5.30
C LEU A 43 4.44 -4.53 6.76
N VAL A 44 3.30 -3.88 7.00
CA VAL A 44 2.72 -3.77 8.33
C VAL A 44 1.29 -4.30 8.35
N TYR A 45 0.92 -4.85 9.51
CA TYR A 45 -0.31 -5.55 9.77
C TYR A 45 -0.98 -4.94 11.01
N ILE A 46 -2.31 -5.00 11.09
CA ILE A 46 -3.01 -4.59 12.32
C ILE A 46 -2.74 -5.62 13.41
N GLY A 47 -2.33 -5.14 14.58
CA GLY A 47 -2.11 -5.94 15.79
C GLY A 47 -3.41 -6.18 16.58
N ALA A 48 -3.28 -6.29 17.90
CA ALA A 48 -4.42 -6.56 18.79
C ALA A 48 -5.50 -5.46 18.80
N ASP A 49 -5.09 -4.21 18.52
CA ASP A 49 -5.97 -3.04 18.55
C ASP A 49 -5.85 -2.25 17.24
N ALA A 50 -6.89 -1.47 16.91
CA ALA A 50 -6.96 -0.65 15.69
C ALA A 50 -5.86 0.44 15.57
N GLN A 51 -5.10 0.71 16.63
CA GLN A 51 -4.04 1.71 16.67
C GLN A 51 -2.63 1.11 16.65
N THR A 52 -2.51 -0.21 16.81
CA THR A 52 -1.24 -0.90 16.97
C THR A 52 -0.95 -1.71 15.72
N VAL A 53 0.27 -1.59 15.19
CA VAL A 53 0.73 -2.33 14.02
C VAL A 53 1.90 -3.25 14.36
N SER A 54 1.94 -4.40 13.68
CA SER A 54 3.00 -5.40 13.78
C SER A 54 3.63 -5.67 12.41
N ILE A 55 4.82 -6.25 12.39
CA ILE A 55 5.44 -6.83 11.18
C ILE A 55 4.92 -8.24 10.87
N THR A 56 4.10 -8.82 11.76
CA THR A 56 3.54 -10.16 11.60
C THR A 56 2.04 -10.10 11.42
N GLY A 57 1.51 -10.91 10.50
CA GLY A 57 0.09 -11.00 10.23
C GLY A 57 -0.21 -11.65 8.90
N THR A 58 -1.50 -11.76 8.58
CA THR A 58 -1.99 -12.40 7.35
C THR A 58 -2.38 -11.38 6.27
N ASN A 59 -2.97 -10.26 6.66
CA ASN A 59 -3.48 -9.24 5.75
C ASN A 59 -2.71 -7.92 5.94
N PRO A 60 -1.79 -7.56 5.02
CA PRO A 60 -1.05 -6.32 5.15
C PRO A 60 -1.99 -5.13 4.94
N VAL A 61 -1.81 -4.10 5.76
CA VAL A 61 -2.62 -2.87 5.72
C VAL A 61 -1.85 -1.67 5.19
N GLY A 62 -0.53 -1.80 5.09
CA GLY A 62 0.33 -0.70 4.65
C GLY A 62 1.81 -1.03 4.63
N VAL A 63 2.61 0.04 4.48
CA VAL A 63 4.08 0.04 4.49
C VAL A 63 4.62 0.96 5.56
N PHE A 64 5.67 0.54 6.26
CA PHE A 64 6.43 1.38 7.18
C PHE A 64 7.34 2.37 6.44
N GLN A 65 7.29 3.65 6.78
CA GLN A 65 7.98 4.73 6.04
C GLN A 65 9.09 5.44 6.83
N ASP A 66 9.17 5.22 8.14
CA ASP A 66 10.23 5.81 8.96
C ASP A 66 11.54 5.00 8.88
N ALA A 67 12.60 5.55 9.48
CA ALA A 67 13.88 4.87 9.62
C ALA A 67 13.73 3.54 10.39
N ALA A 68 14.58 2.56 10.06
CA ALA A 68 14.54 1.26 10.70
C ALA A 68 14.65 1.39 12.22
N ILE A 69 13.75 0.70 12.93
CA ILE A 69 13.62 0.78 14.38
C ILE A 69 13.17 -0.55 14.95
N THR A 70 13.79 -0.97 16.05
CA THR A 70 13.21 -1.99 16.93
C THR A 70 12.31 -1.29 17.94
N ALA A 71 11.01 -1.57 17.88
CA ALA A 71 10.00 -0.86 18.64
C ALA A 71 10.14 -1.14 20.15
N GLY A 72 10.32 -0.09 20.94
CA GLY A 72 10.18 -0.15 22.40
C GLY A 72 8.73 -0.03 22.84
N ALA A 73 8.46 -0.17 24.15
CA ALA A 73 7.13 0.05 24.71
C ALA A 73 6.64 1.48 24.42
N GLY A 74 5.48 1.61 23.78
CA GLY A 74 4.90 2.90 23.42
C GLY A 74 5.55 3.58 22.21
N ALA A 75 6.43 2.89 21.46
CA ALA A 75 7.00 3.42 20.23
C ALA A 75 5.90 3.70 19.20
N THR A 76 6.11 4.74 18.41
CA THR A 76 5.22 5.10 17.29
C THR A 76 6.04 5.26 16.02
N GLY A 77 5.38 5.08 14.88
CA GLY A 77 6.02 5.27 13.58
C GLY A 77 5.01 5.60 12.50
N LYS A 78 5.51 6.19 11.41
CA LYS A 78 4.73 6.58 10.24
C LYS A 78 4.53 5.37 9.34
N VAL A 79 3.25 5.11 9.09
CA VAL A 79 2.79 4.03 8.23
C VAL A 79 1.98 4.63 7.10
N LEU A 80 2.33 4.25 5.88
CA LEU A 80 1.50 4.50 4.70
C LEU A 80 0.38 3.46 4.67
N LEU A 81 -0.83 3.86 5.05
CA LEU A 81 -2.02 3.01 5.06
C LEU A 81 -2.73 3.02 3.71
N GLY A 82 -3.32 1.89 3.34
CA GLY A 82 -4.14 1.80 2.12
C GLY A 82 -3.33 1.76 0.82
N CYS A 83 -2.00 1.60 0.89
CA CYS A 83 -1.22 1.28 -0.29
C CYS A 83 -1.49 -0.17 -0.72
N ASN A 84 -1.94 -0.36 -1.96
CA ASN A 84 -1.91 -1.66 -2.59
C ASN A 84 -0.46 -1.96 -2.97
N ILE A 85 0.20 -2.75 -2.15
CA ILE A 85 1.56 -3.25 -2.41
C ILE A 85 1.33 -4.45 -3.33
N GLY A 86 1.20 -4.16 -4.62
CA GLY A 86 0.66 -5.05 -5.64
C GLY A 86 0.83 -6.53 -5.30
N GLY A 87 -0.29 -7.24 -5.16
CA GLY A 87 -0.27 -8.70 -5.22
C GLY A 87 0.51 -9.09 -6.46
N GLY A 88 1.64 -9.77 -6.26
CA GLY A 88 2.74 -9.80 -7.22
C GLY A 88 2.29 -9.96 -8.66
N LEU A 89 2.62 -8.98 -9.51
CA LEU A 89 2.83 -9.29 -10.91
C LEU A 89 4.15 -10.06 -10.98
N LEU A 90 4.04 -11.39 -10.92
CA LEU A 90 5.07 -12.30 -11.42
C LEU A 90 5.22 -12.01 -12.92
N LEU A 91 6.27 -11.25 -13.26
CA LEU A 91 6.87 -11.20 -14.59
C LEU A 91 8.19 -11.97 -14.53
#